data_AF-W9TJE2-F1
#
_entry.id   AF-W9TJE2-F1
#
_cell.length_a   1.000
_cell.length_b   1.000
_cell.length_c   1.000
_cell.angle_alpha   90.00
_cell.angle_beta   90.00
_cell.angle_gamma   90.00
#
_symmetry.space_group_name_H-M   'P 1'
#
loop_
_entity.id
_entity.type
_entity.pdbx_description
1 polymer ?
#
loop_
_entity_poly.entity_id
_entity_poly.type
_entity_poly.pdbx_seq_one_letter_code
_entity_poly.pdbx_strand_id
1 'polypeptide(L)' 'MDGVTFKQVDQYALCCVESFSDELKLALRENLTRICHGADQASKDRAAYKYPATIKHF' A
#
# COMPACT_ATOMS: atom_id res chain seq x y z
N MET A 1 1.34 11.47 16.02
CA MET A 1 0.19 10.92 15.27
C MET A 1 -0.12 9.60 15.93
N ASP A 2 -1.30 9.46 16.52
CA ASP A 2 -1.66 8.20 17.17
C ASP A 2 -1.66 7.07 16.12
N GLY A 3 -1.01 5.95 16.46
CA GLY A 3 -0.89 4.80 15.56
C GLY A 3 0.23 4.89 14.51
N VAL A 4 1.10 5.91 14.55
CA VAL A 4 2.29 5.98 13.68
C VAL A 4 3.54 6.27 14.49
N THR A 5 4.47 5.32 14.55
CA THR A 5 5.84 5.58 14.99
C THR A 5 6.57 6.35 13.91
N PHE A 6 7.15 7.49 14.26
CA PHE A 6 7.96 8.29 13.35
C PHE A 6 9.41 8.32 13.83
N LYS A 7 10.35 7.98 12.95
CA LYS A 7 11.78 8.06 13.22
C LYS A 7 12.50 8.76 12.09
N GLN A 8 13.09 9.91 12.38
CA GLN A 8 13.98 10.60 11.45
C GLN A 8 15.40 10.03 11.56
N VAL A 9 16.02 9.74 10.41
CA VAL A 9 17.39 9.25 10.30
C VAL A 9 18.07 10.06 9.20
N ASP A 10 18.95 10.98 9.60
CA ASP A 10 19.69 11.90 8.73
C ASP A 10 18.81 12.54 7.64
N GLN A 11 18.84 11.98 6.44
CA GLN A 11 18.22 12.53 5.23
C GLN A 11 16.87 11.87 4.89
N TYR A 12 16.40 10.93 5.71
CA TYR A 12 15.12 10.25 5.50
C TYR A 12 14.32 10.11 6.80
N ALA A 13 13.05 9.77 6.65
CA ALA A 13 12.18 9.44 7.76
C ALA A 13 11.54 8.06 7.54
N LEU A 14 11.43 7.31 8.63
CA LEU A 14 10.71 6.06 8.73
C LEU A 14 9.40 6.32 9.45
N CYS A 15 8.29 6.05 8.78
CA CYS A 15 6.96 6.03 9.38
C CYS A 15 6.52 4.58 9.49
N CYS A 16 6.49 4.05 10.71
CA CYS A 16 5.91 2.74 11.00
C CYS A 16 4.46 2.93 11.40
N VAL A 17 3.53 2.37 10.63
CA VAL A 17 2.11 2.39 10.99
C VAL A 17 1.86 1.23 11.97
N GLU A 18 1.56 1.55 13.22
CA GLU A 18 1.33 0.59 14.30
C GLU A 18 -0.09 0.03 14.28
N SER A 19 -1.05 0.84 13.83
CA SER A 19 -2.45 0.43 13.74
C SER A 19 -3.04 0.84 12.39
N PHE A 20 -3.71 -0.12 11.76
CA PHE A 20 -4.57 0.13 10.61
C PHE A 20 -6.03 0.12 11.08
N SER A 21 -6.87 0.98 10.50
CA SER A 21 -8.31 0.87 10.67
C SER A 21 -8.81 -0.48 10.14
N ASP A 22 -9.91 -1.00 10.69
CA ASP A 22 -10.46 -2.28 10.25
C ASP A 22 -10.94 -2.23 8.79
N GLU A 23 -11.44 -1.08 8.34
CA GLU A 23 -11.76 -0.79 6.94
C GLU A 23 -10.52 -0.95 6.04
N LEU A 24 -9.39 -0.37 6.43
CA LEU A 24 -8.16 -0.46 5.64
C LEU A 24 -7.59 -1.89 5.64
N LYS A 25 -7.65 -2.60 6.78
CA LYS A 25 -7.28 -4.02 6.84
C LYS A 25 -8.14 -4.85 5.88
N LEU A 26 -9.44 -4.60 5.83
CA LEU A 26 -10.37 -5.30 4.95
C LEU A 26 -10.02 -5.02 3.47
N ALA A 27 -9.86 -3.75 3.09
CA ALA A 27 -9.50 -3.36 1.73
C ALA A 27 -8.17 -3.99 1.27
N LEU A 28 -7.16 -4.02 2.15
CA LEU A 28 -5.88 -4.69 1.88
C LEU A 28 -6.07 -6.20 1.67
N ARG A 29 -6.84 -6.87 2.53
CA ARG A 29 -7.13 -8.31 2.42
C ARG A 29 -7.87 -8.63 1.14
N GLU A 30 -8.89 -7.86 0.78
CA GLU A 30 -9.65 -8.06 -0.46
C GLU A 30 -8.75 -7.89 -1.69
N ASN A 31 -7.90 -6.86 -1.70
CA ASN A 31 -6.97 -6.61 -2.79
C ASN A 31 -5.94 -7.75 -2.94
N LEU A 32 -5.33 -8.18 -1.83
CA LEU A 32 -4.39 -9.30 -1.82
C LEU A 32 -5.06 -10.62 -2.23
N THR A 33 -6.25 -10.90 -1.70
CA THR A 33 -7.07 -12.08 -2.08
C THR A 33 -7.36 -12.07 -3.58
N ARG A 34 -7.75 -10.91 -4.14
CA ARG A 34 -7.99 -10.75 -5.58
C ARG A 34 -6.74 -11.03 -6.42
N ILE A 35 -5.56 -10.60 -5.97
CA ILE A 35 -4.29 -10.86 -6.68
C ILE A 35 -3.92 -12.35 -6.59
N CYS A 36 -4.11 -12.97 -5.43
CA CYS A 36 -3.69 -14.36 -5.18
C CYS A 36 -4.66 -15.41 -5.75
N HIS A 37 -5.97 -15.14 -5.80
CA HIS A 37 -6.99 -16.07 -6.31
C HIS A 37 -7.50 -15.70 -7.70
N GLY A 38 -7.22 -14.50 -8.20
CA GLY A 38 -7.52 -14.08 -9.56
C GLY A 38 -6.38 -14.43 -10.52
N ALA A 39 -6.24 -15.71 -10.87
CA ALA A 39 -5.29 -16.15 -11.91
C ALA A 39 -5.43 -15.36 -13.23
N ASP A 40 -6.63 -14.82 -13.48
CA ASP A 40 -6.99 -14.02 -14.67
C ASP A 40 -6.54 -12.53 -14.58
N GLN A 41 -6.14 -12.04 -13.40
CA GLN A 41 -5.55 -10.70 -13.21
C GLN A 41 -4.02 -10.75 -13.08
N ALA A 42 -3.44 -11.93 -12.85
CA ALA A 42 -2.00 -12.14 -12.82
C ALA A 42 -1.35 -12.10 -14.22
N SER A 43 -2.15 -12.30 -15.28
CA SER A 43 -1.75 -12.26 -16.69
C SER A 43 -1.85 -10.87 -17.34
N LYS A 44 -2.53 -9.92 -16.70
CA LYS A 44 -2.49 -8.51 -17.12
C LYS A 44 -1.14 -7.94 -16.71
N ASP A 45 -0.45 -7.29 -17.65
CA ASP A 45 0.81 -6.59 -17.41
C ASP A 45 0.71 -5.85 -16.08
N ARG A 46 1.47 -6.33 -15.08
CA ARG A 46 1.45 -5.75 -13.74
C ARG A 46 1.84 -4.30 -13.88
N ALA A 47 0.87 -3.39 -13.78
CA ALA A 47 1.16 -1.97 -13.73
C ALA A 47 1.89 -1.72 -12.40
N ALA A 48 3.22 -1.64 -12.47
CA ALA A 48 4.02 -1.18 -11.36
C ALA A 48 3.71 0.31 -11.15
N TYR A 49 2.75 0.60 -10.28
CA TYR A 49 2.40 1.97 -9.90
C TYR A 49 3.55 2.56 -9.08
N LYS A 50 4.49 3.22 -9.77
CA LYS A 50 5.51 4.03 -9.11
C LYS A 50 4.83 5.28 -8.56
N TYR A 51 5.12 5.63 -7.31
CA TYR A 51 4.52 6.77 -6.60
C TYR A 51 4.43 8.08 -7.43
N PRO A 52 5.45 8.47 -8.23
CA PRO A 52 5.35 9.66 -9.08
C PRO A 52 4.35 9.52 -10.25
N ALA A 53 4.14 8.31 -10.75
CA ALA A 53 3.20 8.04 -11.85
C ALA A 53 1.75 8.08 -11.36
N THR A 54 1.50 7.68 -10.11
CA THR A 54 0.15 7.68 -9.51
C THR A 54 -0.35 9.08 -9.18
N ILE A 55 0.54 10.01 -8.79
CA ILE A 55 0.15 11.39 -8.45
C ILE A 55 -0.28 12.21 -9.67
N LYS A 56 0.18 11.89 -10.89
CA LYS A 56 -0.21 12.63 -12.12
C LYS A 56 -1.60 12.26 -12.66
N HIS A 57 -2.27 11.28 -12.07
CA HIS A 57 -3.53 10.75 -12.58
C HIS A 57 -4.76 11.17 -11.75
N PHE A 58 -4.56 12.06 -10.77
CA PHE A 58 -5.61 12.68 -9.97
C PHE A 58 -5.57 14.19 -10.14
#